data_AF-A0A5C6U6M9-F1
#
_entry.id   AF-A0A5C6U6M9-F1
#
_cell.length_a   1.000
_cell.length_b   1.000
_cell.length_c   1.000
_cell.angle_alpha   90.00
_cell.angle_beta   90.00
_cell.angle_gamma   90.00
#
_symmetry.space_group_name_H-M   'P 1'
#
loop_
_entity.id
_entity.type
_entity.pdbx_description
1 polymer ?
#
loop_
_entity_poly.entity_id
_entity_poly.type
_entity_poly.pdbx_seq_one_letter_code
_entity_poly.pdbx_strand_id
1 'polypeptide(L)'
;MLRGGLSLPAYCLLLASLHPIYAALESGLQRHADRPELAAIHAPSLWREPALAEDLLQLHGTGWREALVPPPQALAYAAHLHELAEQAPALLAAHAYVRYLGDLSGGQALRRIVATSLGLADGTGTRFYDFGLPAQTAALAGELRAGLDRIEADEATRAAIVNEAERAFARHERLFGELEAARLALSP
;
A
#
# COMPACT_ATOMS: atom_id res chain seq x y z
N MET A 1 -16.08 5.82 -1.33
CA MET A 1 -15.72 5.11 -0.08
C MET A 1 -15.96 5.88 1.23
N LEU A 2 -15.37 7.05 1.52
CA LEU A 2 -15.40 7.63 2.88
C LEU A 2 -16.66 8.46 3.27
N ARG A 3 -17.59 8.72 2.35
CA ARG A 3 -18.81 9.54 2.61
C ARG A 3 -20.13 8.77 2.60
N GLY A 4 -20.12 7.47 2.29
CA GLY A 4 -21.32 6.66 2.04
C GLY A 4 -21.58 5.52 3.02
N GLY A 5 -20.95 5.55 4.21
CA GLY A 5 -20.97 4.43 5.16
C GLY A 5 -19.99 3.33 4.73
N LEU A 6 -18.85 3.23 5.42
CA LEU A 6 -17.93 2.13 5.23
C LEU A 6 -18.52 0.89 5.89
N SER A 7 -18.75 -0.19 5.14
CA SER A 7 -19.16 -1.48 5.69
C SER A 7 -17.94 -2.36 5.97
N LEU A 8 -18.04 -3.24 6.98
CA LEU A 8 -16.97 -4.18 7.32
C LEU A 8 -16.56 -5.06 6.12
N PRO A 9 -17.50 -5.66 5.33
CA PRO A 9 -17.12 -6.43 4.15
C PRO A 9 -16.34 -5.63 3.11
N ALA A 10 -16.75 -4.38 2.83
CA ALA A 10 -16.06 -3.53 1.87
C ALA A 10 -14.66 -3.13 2.36
N TYR A 11 -14.51 -2.92 3.67
CA TYR A 11 -13.21 -2.64 4.27
C TYR A 11 -12.28 -3.86 4.23
N CYS A 12 -12.77 -5.05 4.57
CA CYS A 12 -11.99 -6.28 4.44
C CYS A 12 -11.56 -6.53 2.99
N LEU A 13 -12.45 -6.29 2.00
CA LEU A 13 -12.09 -6.39 0.59
C LEU A 13 -11.00 -5.39 0.19
N LEU A 14 -11.05 -4.15 0.68
CA LEU A 14 -9.98 -3.16 0.48
C LEU A 14 -8.64 -3.70 1.02
N LEU A 15 -8.60 -4.16 2.28
CA LEU A 15 -7.36 -4.66 2.87
C LEU A 15 -6.82 -5.90 2.12
N ALA A 16 -7.70 -6.84 1.77
CA ALA A 16 -7.34 -8.02 0.98
C ALA A 16 -6.81 -7.65 -0.41
N SER A 17 -7.28 -6.55 -0.99
CA SER A 17 -6.81 -6.04 -2.27
C SER A 17 -5.45 -5.35 -2.19
N LEU A 18 -5.15 -4.69 -1.05
CA LEU A 18 -3.85 -4.09 -0.81
C LEU A 18 -2.78 -5.13 -0.46
N HIS A 19 -3.14 -6.19 0.27
CA HIS A 19 -2.20 -7.22 0.73
C HIS A 19 -1.25 -7.74 -0.36
N PRO A 20 -1.70 -8.24 -1.53
CA PRO A 20 -0.79 -8.75 -2.56
C PRO A 20 0.08 -7.66 -3.18
N ILE A 21 -0.37 -6.40 -3.21
CA ILE A 21 0.40 -5.26 -3.73
C ILE A 21 1.59 -4.97 -2.80
N TYR A 22 1.34 -4.87 -1.49
CA TYR A 22 2.42 -4.66 -0.52
C TYR A 22 3.34 -5.86 -0.42
N ALA A 23 2.81 -7.09 -0.47
CA ALA A 23 3.62 -8.31 -0.50
C ALA A 23 4.62 -8.28 -1.68
N ALA A 24 4.15 -7.94 -2.88
CA ALA A 24 5.00 -7.84 -4.06
C ALA A 24 6.02 -6.71 -3.97
N LEU A 25 5.60 -5.51 -3.52
CA LEU A 25 6.48 -4.36 -3.36
C LEU A 25 7.57 -4.63 -2.33
N GLU A 26 7.21 -5.09 -1.13
CA GLU A 26 8.11 -5.29 -0.01
C GLU A 26 9.09 -6.44 -0.26
N SER A 27 8.60 -7.54 -0.85
CA SER A 27 9.48 -8.63 -1.30
C SER A 27 10.49 -8.15 -2.35
N GLY A 28 10.05 -7.33 -3.32
CA GLY A 28 10.93 -6.74 -4.33
C GLY A 28 11.97 -5.81 -3.74
N LEU A 29 11.57 -4.90 -2.86
CA LEU A 29 12.47 -3.98 -2.15
C LEU A 29 13.48 -4.74 -1.28
N GLN A 30 13.04 -5.78 -0.56
CA GLN A 30 13.92 -6.61 0.25
C GLN A 30 14.93 -7.39 -0.59
N ARG A 31 14.51 -7.94 -1.73
CA ARG A 31 15.39 -8.69 -2.64
C ARG A 31 16.52 -7.83 -3.19
N HIS A 32 16.24 -6.54 -3.41
CA HIS A 32 17.18 -5.60 -4.03
C HIS A 32 17.68 -4.54 -3.05
N ALA A 33 17.69 -4.85 -1.75
CA ALA A 33 18.08 -3.91 -0.70
C ALA A 33 19.54 -3.44 -0.82
N ASP A 34 20.43 -4.26 -1.40
CA ASP A 34 21.84 -3.93 -1.60
C ASP A 34 22.12 -3.08 -2.84
N ARG A 35 21.09 -2.82 -3.67
CA ARG A 35 21.23 -2.00 -4.88
C ARG A 35 21.32 -0.52 -4.52
N PRO A 36 22.28 0.26 -5.05
CA PRO A 36 22.39 1.69 -4.77
C PRO A 36 21.11 2.48 -5.02
N GLU A 37 20.33 2.09 -6.04
CA GLU A 37 19.08 2.75 -6.41
C GLU A 37 17.93 2.52 -5.41
N LEU A 38 18.03 1.51 -4.54
CA LEU A 38 16.96 1.11 -3.62
C LEU A 38 17.40 1.06 -2.15
N ALA A 39 18.70 0.95 -1.86
CA ALA A 39 19.23 0.86 -0.51
C ALA A 39 18.80 2.05 0.35
N ALA A 40 18.79 3.26 -0.24
CA ALA A 40 18.41 4.49 0.46
C ALA A 40 16.92 4.57 0.85
N ILE A 41 16.07 3.71 0.28
CA ILE A 41 14.62 3.64 0.54
C ILE A 41 14.19 2.30 1.13
N HIS A 42 15.13 1.40 1.41
CA HIS A 42 14.85 0.16 2.13
C HIS A 42 14.56 0.48 3.59
N ALA A 43 13.26 0.50 3.93
CA ALA A 43 12.78 0.89 5.25
C ALA A 43 11.74 -0.11 5.76
N PRO A 44 12.15 -1.18 6.46
CA PRO A 44 11.23 -2.17 7.03
C PRO A 44 10.18 -1.59 8.00
N SER A 45 10.43 -0.43 8.59
CA SER A 45 9.46 0.32 9.40
C SER A 45 8.22 0.77 8.62
N LEU A 46 8.31 0.85 7.29
CA LEU A 46 7.20 1.20 6.40
C LEU A 46 6.39 0.00 5.94
N TRP A 47 6.89 -1.24 6.14
CA TRP A 47 6.23 -2.43 5.61
C TRP A 47 4.86 -2.64 6.23
N ARG A 48 3.89 -2.98 5.38
CA ARG A 48 2.46 -3.05 5.66
C ARG A 48 1.88 -4.44 5.41
N GLU A 49 2.54 -5.31 4.65
CA GLU A 49 2.01 -6.67 4.40
C GLU A 49 1.69 -7.41 5.71
N PRO A 50 2.55 -7.41 6.75
CA PRO A 50 2.24 -8.12 7.99
C PRO A 50 1.06 -7.50 8.72
N ALA A 51 0.96 -6.16 8.71
CA ALA A 51 -0.12 -5.43 9.35
C ALA A 51 -1.47 -5.68 8.65
N LEU A 52 -1.46 -5.76 7.31
CA LEU A 52 -2.64 -6.11 6.50
C LEU A 52 -3.12 -7.53 6.82
N ALA A 53 -2.20 -8.50 6.89
CA ALA A 53 -2.54 -9.88 7.23
C ALA A 53 -3.13 -9.98 8.64
N GLU A 54 -2.56 -9.26 9.61
CA GLU A 54 -3.06 -9.22 10.99
C GLU A 54 -4.44 -8.58 11.08
N ASP A 55 -4.65 -7.45 10.41
CA ASP A 55 -5.96 -6.78 10.37
C ASP A 55 -7.03 -7.70 9.76
N LEU A 56 -6.72 -8.40 8.65
CA LEU A 56 -7.63 -9.34 8.01
C LEU A 56 -7.96 -10.55 8.90
N LEU A 57 -6.96 -11.08 9.61
CA LEU A 57 -7.18 -12.17 10.57
C LEU A 57 -8.11 -11.73 11.71
N GLN A 58 -7.97 -10.51 12.22
CA GLN A 58 -8.82 -9.99 13.28
C GLN A 58 -10.26 -9.70 12.80
N LEU A 59 -10.41 -9.14 11.60
CA LEU A 59 -11.68 -8.66 11.09
C LEU A 59 -12.53 -9.74 10.41
N HIS A 60 -11.89 -10.69 9.75
CA HIS A 60 -12.54 -11.71 8.93
C HIS A 60 -12.26 -13.14 9.42
N GLY A 61 -11.15 -13.37 10.13
CA GLY A 61 -10.74 -14.71 10.57
C GLY A 61 -9.88 -15.45 9.54
N THR A 62 -9.51 -16.69 9.85
CA THR A 62 -8.49 -17.47 9.11
C THR A 62 -8.83 -17.75 7.64
N GLY A 63 -10.11 -17.74 7.26
CA GLY A 63 -10.58 -17.99 5.89
C GLY A 63 -10.59 -16.76 4.97
N TRP A 64 -9.94 -15.67 5.35
CA TRP A 64 -9.97 -14.43 4.58
C TRP A 64 -9.35 -14.58 3.20
N ARG A 65 -8.33 -15.44 3.04
CA ARG A 65 -7.62 -15.63 1.76
C ARG A 65 -8.51 -16.28 0.71
N GLU A 66 -9.38 -17.18 1.12
CA GLU A 66 -10.30 -17.90 0.24
C GLU A 66 -11.58 -17.09 -0.02
N ALA A 67 -12.06 -16.36 0.99
CA ALA A 67 -13.34 -15.65 0.93
C ALA A 67 -13.24 -14.26 0.26
N LEU A 68 -12.12 -13.56 0.43
CA LEU A 68 -11.94 -12.19 -0.08
C LEU A 68 -11.09 -12.21 -1.34
N VAL A 69 -11.75 -12.36 -2.49
CA VAL A 69 -11.08 -12.35 -3.80
C VAL A 69 -10.74 -10.90 -4.19
N PRO A 70 -9.45 -10.53 -4.30
CA PRO A 70 -9.06 -9.21 -4.79
C PRO A 70 -9.58 -8.98 -6.22
N PRO A 71 -9.97 -7.76 -6.57
CA PRO A 71 -10.43 -7.47 -7.91
C PRO A 71 -9.26 -7.55 -8.92
N PRO A 72 -9.53 -7.71 -10.23
CA PRO A 72 -8.50 -7.94 -11.23
C PRO A 72 -7.38 -6.89 -11.23
N GLN A 73 -7.69 -5.61 -10.99
CA GLN A 73 -6.68 -4.55 -10.97
C GLN A 73 -5.70 -4.70 -9.80
N ALA A 74 -6.11 -5.25 -8.66
CA ALA A 74 -5.22 -5.51 -7.54
C ALA A 74 -4.19 -6.59 -7.89
N LEU A 75 -4.65 -7.69 -8.49
CA LEU A 75 -3.80 -8.79 -8.93
C LEU A 75 -2.86 -8.35 -10.06
N ALA A 76 -3.37 -7.60 -11.03
CA ALA A 76 -2.57 -7.03 -12.12
C ALA A 76 -1.51 -6.03 -11.62
N TYR A 77 -1.79 -5.31 -10.53
CA TYR A 77 -0.81 -4.43 -9.89
C TYR A 77 0.28 -5.27 -9.20
N ALA A 78 -0.09 -6.26 -8.38
CA ALA A 78 0.90 -7.14 -7.75
C ALA A 78 1.79 -7.86 -8.79
N ALA A 79 1.21 -8.37 -9.88
CA ALA A 79 1.95 -8.98 -10.99
C ALA A 79 2.95 -8.01 -11.63
N HIS A 80 2.53 -6.77 -11.89
CA HIS A 80 3.42 -5.73 -12.42
C HIS A 80 4.59 -5.42 -11.48
N LEU A 81 4.37 -5.39 -10.17
CA LEU A 81 5.45 -5.20 -9.19
C LEU A 81 6.45 -6.36 -9.21
N HIS A 82 5.98 -7.60 -9.39
CA HIS A 82 6.87 -8.74 -9.59
C HIS A 82 7.66 -8.62 -10.89
N GLU A 83 7.03 -8.21 -12.00
CA GLU A 83 7.72 -7.97 -13.27
C GLU A 83 8.82 -6.90 -13.14
N LEU A 84 8.55 -5.79 -12.46
CA LEU A 84 9.56 -4.76 -12.18
C LEU A 84 10.69 -5.31 -11.31
N ALA A 85 10.37 -6.09 -10.27
CA ALA A 85 11.40 -6.69 -9.43
C ALA A 85 12.34 -7.63 -10.21
N GLU A 86 11.88 -8.26 -11.28
CA GLU A 86 12.74 -9.11 -12.13
C GLU A 86 13.49 -8.29 -13.20
N GLN A 87 12.83 -7.32 -13.83
CA GLN A 87 13.32 -6.72 -15.09
C GLN A 87 13.89 -5.31 -14.91
N ALA A 88 13.36 -4.54 -13.96
CA ALA A 88 13.68 -3.13 -13.76
C ALA A 88 13.53 -2.70 -12.29
N PRO A 89 14.32 -3.28 -11.37
CA PRO A 89 14.09 -3.13 -9.93
C PRO A 89 14.16 -1.69 -9.43
N ALA A 90 14.95 -0.82 -10.07
CA ALA A 90 14.99 0.61 -9.73
C ALA A 90 13.61 1.28 -9.79
N LEU A 91 12.70 0.80 -10.65
CA LEU A 91 11.34 1.33 -10.78
C LEU A 91 10.44 1.01 -9.59
N LEU A 92 10.84 0.10 -8.69
CA LEU A 92 10.15 -0.11 -7.40
C LEU A 92 10.17 1.15 -6.53
N ALA A 93 11.15 2.05 -6.71
CA ALA A 93 11.20 3.34 -6.03
C ALA A 93 9.95 4.20 -6.31
N ALA A 94 9.43 4.14 -7.54
CA ALA A 94 8.20 4.84 -7.91
C ALA A 94 6.99 4.35 -7.10
N HIS A 95 6.91 3.04 -6.88
CA HIS A 95 5.83 2.44 -6.12
C HIS A 95 5.98 2.64 -4.61
N ALA A 96 7.21 2.60 -4.08
CA ALA A 96 7.49 3.00 -2.70
C ALA A 96 7.06 4.45 -2.45
N TYR A 97 7.36 5.36 -3.38
CA TYR A 97 6.90 6.75 -3.34
C TYR A 97 5.36 6.85 -3.30
N VAL A 98 4.66 6.27 -4.28
CA VAL A 98 3.19 6.39 -4.39
C VAL A 98 2.46 5.72 -3.22
N ARG A 99 2.92 4.55 -2.77
CA ARG A 99 2.27 3.82 -1.68
C ARG A 99 2.58 4.45 -0.32
N TYR A 100 3.84 4.44 0.10
CA TYR A 100 4.18 4.80 1.47
C TYR A 100 3.96 6.29 1.77
N LEU A 101 4.31 7.23 0.87
CA LEU A 101 4.00 8.64 1.14
C LEU A 101 2.51 8.92 1.14
N GLY A 102 1.72 8.20 0.33
CA GLY A 102 0.27 8.25 0.38
C GLY A 102 -0.25 7.82 1.75
N ASP A 103 0.22 6.68 2.25
CA ASP A 103 -0.18 6.14 3.55
C ASP A 103 0.24 7.04 4.71
N LEU A 104 1.44 7.62 4.67
CA LEU A 104 1.97 8.52 5.71
C LEU A 104 1.26 9.87 5.74
N SER A 105 0.76 10.36 4.59
CA SER A 105 0.10 11.68 4.51
C SER A 105 -1.34 11.67 5.03
N GLY A 106 -2.05 10.54 4.88
CA GLY A 106 -3.48 10.43 5.22
C GLY A 106 -3.83 9.34 6.23
N GLY A 107 -2.91 8.43 6.54
CA GLY A 107 -3.19 7.19 7.29
C GLY A 107 -3.82 7.42 8.64
N GLN A 108 -3.34 8.40 9.41
CA GLN A 108 -3.90 8.70 10.74
C GLN A 108 -5.35 9.20 10.69
N ALA A 109 -5.72 9.96 9.65
CA ALA A 109 -7.10 10.38 9.45
C ALA A 109 -7.96 9.20 9.03
N LEU A 110 -7.47 8.36 8.11
CA LEU A 110 -8.16 7.16 7.64
C LEU A 110 -8.38 6.15 8.78
N ARG A 111 -7.38 5.91 9.63
CA ARG A 111 -7.49 5.08 10.84
C ARG A 111 -8.67 5.48 11.69
N ARG A 112 -8.77 6.78 12.02
CA ARG A 112 -9.89 7.31 12.82
C ARG A 112 -11.23 7.14 12.11
N ILE A 113 -11.31 7.46 10.83
CA ILE A 113 -12.55 7.32 10.05
C ILE A 113 -13.01 5.86 10.03
N VAL A 114 -12.11 4.91 9.78
CA VAL A 114 -12.41 3.48 9.76
C VAL A 114 -12.88 3.00 11.13
N ALA A 115 -12.11 3.28 12.19
CA ALA A 115 -12.42 2.84 13.54
C ALA A 115 -13.79 3.36 14.00
N THR A 116 -14.08 4.64 13.76
CA THR A 116 -15.39 5.24 14.08
C THR A 116 -16.51 4.64 13.22
N SER A 117 -16.29 4.48 11.91
CA SER A 117 -17.34 3.98 11.00
C SER A 117 -17.74 2.53 11.28
N LEU A 118 -16.80 1.71 11.77
CA LEU A 118 -16.99 0.28 12.02
C LEU A 118 -17.13 -0.07 13.50
N GLY A 119 -17.04 0.90 14.41
CA GLY A 119 -17.10 0.67 15.85
C GLY A 119 -15.95 -0.20 16.38
N LEU A 120 -14.76 -0.08 15.79
CA LEU A 120 -13.59 -0.88 16.19
C LEU A 120 -12.92 -0.31 17.44
N ALA A 121 -12.47 -1.21 18.32
CA ALA A 121 -11.58 -0.84 19.41
C ALA A 121 -10.22 -0.36 18.86
N ASP A 122 -9.54 0.49 19.62
CA ASP A 122 -8.25 1.02 19.19
C ASP A 122 -7.24 -0.10 18.94
N GLY A 123 -6.50 0.02 17.84
CA GLY A 123 -5.51 -0.97 17.40
C GLY A 123 -6.08 -2.27 16.82
N THR A 124 -7.40 -2.44 16.77
CA THR A 124 -8.05 -3.61 16.15
C THR A 124 -8.37 -3.32 14.69
N GLY A 125 -7.89 -4.15 13.77
CA GLY A 125 -8.23 -4.08 12.34
C GLY A 125 -7.85 -2.78 11.62
N THR A 126 -6.92 -1.99 12.15
CA THR A 126 -6.48 -0.71 11.57
C THR A 126 -4.96 -0.52 11.60
N ARG A 127 -4.21 -1.59 11.86
CA ARG A 127 -2.75 -1.59 11.98
C ARG A 127 -2.06 -1.20 10.68
N PHE A 128 -2.68 -1.46 9.54
CA PHE A 128 -2.23 -0.95 8.24
C PHE A 128 -1.91 0.56 8.27
N TYR A 129 -2.75 1.33 8.96
CA TYR A 129 -2.61 2.79 9.06
C TYR A 129 -1.71 3.25 10.23
N ASP A 130 -1.18 2.33 11.03
CA ASP A 130 -0.39 2.66 12.20
C ASP A 130 1.10 2.80 11.86
N PHE A 131 1.56 4.04 11.80
CA PHE A 131 2.96 4.43 11.65
C PHE A 131 3.50 5.12 12.93
N GLY A 132 2.86 4.86 14.07
CA GLY A 132 3.19 5.47 15.35
C GLY A 132 2.65 6.90 15.50
N LEU A 133 3.28 7.65 16.39
CA LEU A 133 2.89 9.03 16.72
C LEU A 133 3.10 9.97 15.52
N PRO A 134 2.39 11.12 15.44
CA PRO A 134 2.53 12.06 14.32
C PRO A 134 3.97 12.49 14.03
N ALA A 135 4.80 12.68 15.06
CA ALA A 135 6.22 13.01 14.88
C ALA A 135 7.02 11.85 14.23
N GLN A 136 6.69 10.61 14.56
CA GLN A 136 7.31 9.41 13.95
C GLN A 136 6.86 9.26 12.50
N THR A 137 5.55 9.43 12.22
CA THR A 137 5.02 9.44 10.86
C THR A 137 5.67 10.53 9.99
N ALA A 138 5.86 11.73 10.54
CA ALA A 138 6.54 12.81 9.84
C ALA A 138 8.04 12.51 9.60
N ALA A 139 8.73 11.92 10.57
CA ALA A 139 10.12 11.49 10.43
C ALA A 139 10.27 10.45 9.33
N LEU A 140 9.44 9.40 9.34
CA LEU A 140 9.40 8.36 8.31
C LEU A 140 9.17 8.94 6.91
N ALA A 141 8.26 9.91 6.78
CA ALA A 141 8.00 10.58 5.50
C ALA A 141 9.18 11.46 5.05
N GLY A 142 9.91 12.06 5.99
CA GLY A 142 11.15 12.81 5.71
C GLY A 142 12.28 11.90 5.27
N GLU A 143 12.49 10.79 5.97
CA GLU A 143 13.50 9.77 5.66
C GLU A 143 13.27 9.16 4.28
N LEU A 144 12.02 8.79 3.94
CA LEU A 144 11.70 8.26 2.63
C LEU A 144 11.97 9.28 1.51
N ARG A 145 11.59 10.56 1.70
CA ARG A 145 11.89 11.62 0.71
C ARG A 145 13.40 11.81 0.53
N ALA A 146 14.14 11.91 1.62
CA ALA A 146 15.60 12.02 1.58
C ALA A 146 16.25 10.78 0.94
N GLY A 147 15.68 9.59 1.13
CA GLY A 147 16.10 8.36 0.47
C GLY A 147 15.91 8.43 -1.04
N LEU A 148 14.73 8.85 -1.49
CA LEU A 148 14.39 9.04 -2.91
C LEU A 148 15.29 10.10 -3.57
N ASP A 149 15.58 11.21 -2.88
CA ASP A 149 16.46 12.27 -3.37
C ASP A 149 17.91 11.79 -3.57
N ARG A 150 18.35 10.79 -2.79
CA ARG A 150 19.69 10.20 -2.85
C ARG A 150 19.82 9.05 -3.86
N ILE A 151 18.75 8.68 -4.57
CA ILE A 151 18.84 7.65 -5.60
C ILE A 151 19.85 8.11 -6.65
N GLU A 152 20.97 7.39 -6.76
CA GLU A 152 21.99 7.61 -7.77
C GLU A 152 21.59 6.87 -9.04
N ALA A 153 21.02 7.60 -9.99
CA ALA A 153 20.51 7.09 -11.25
C ALA A 153 20.83 8.06 -12.39
N ASP A 154 21.07 7.51 -13.58
CA ASP A 154 21.20 8.30 -14.80
C ASP A 154 19.87 8.96 -15.20
N GLU A 155 19.93 9.91 -16.12
CA GLU A 155 18.75 10.69 -16.54
C GLU A 155 17.64 9.79 -17.10
N ALA A 156 18.01 8.75 -17.85
CA ALA A 156 17.05 7.81 -18.42
C ALA A 156 16.29 7.03 -17.32
N THR A 157 17.00 6.57 -16.30
CA THR A 157 16.42 5.85 -15.16
C THR A 157 15.56 6.78 -14.31
N ARG A 158 16.00 8.03 -14.07
CA ARG A 158 15.17 9.03 -13.37
C ARG A 158 13.86 9.31 -14.09
N ALA A 159 13.92 9.51 -15.41
CA ALA A 159 12.73 9.70 -16.23
C ALA A 159 11.80 8.48 -16.18
N ALA A 160 12.37 7.26 -16.21
CA ALA A 160 11.60 6.02 -16.09
C ALA A 160 10.93 5.88 -14.70
N ILE A 161 11.60 6.26 -13.61
CA ILE A 161 11.01 6.27 -12.26
C ILE A 161 9.84 7.25 -12.19
N VAL A 162 9.99 8.47 -12.73
CA VAL A 162 8.91 9.46 -12.75
C VAL A 162 7.72 8.97 -13.56
N ASN A 163 7.94 8.43 -14.76
CA ASN A 163 6.86 7.88 -15.58
C ASN A 163 6.17 6.69 -14.89
N GLU A 164 6.95 5.83 -14.22
CA GLU A 164 6.37 4.73 -13.45
C GLU A 164 5.53 5.24 -12.27
N ALA A 165 5.90 6.35 -11.64
CA ALA A 165 5.11 6.93 -10.55
C ALA A 165 3.73 7.40 -11.04
N GLU A 166 3.68 8.04 -12.22
CA GLU A 166 2.41 8.42 -12.86
C GLU A 166 1.54 7.18 -13.17
N ARG A 167 2.16 6.11 -13.70
CA ARG A 167 1.48 4.83 -13.94
C ARG A 167 0.99 4.20 -12.64
N ALA A 168 1.77 4.27 -11.57
CA ALA A 168 1.43 3.76 -10.25
C ALA A 168 0.21 4.50 -9.66
N PHE A 169 0.12 5.82 -9.83
CA PHE A 169 -1.08 6.58 -9.48
C PHE A 169 -2.30 6.12 -10.29
N ALA A 170 -2.16 6.00 -11.62
CA ALA A 170 -3.28 5.57 -12.46
C ALA A 170 -3.77 4.14 -12.12
N ARG A 171 -2.86 3.22 -11.76
CA ARG A 171 -3.21 1.87 -11.26
C ARG A 171 -3.98 1.97 -9.95
N HIS A 172 -3.55 2.86 -9.06
CA HIS A 172 -4.20 3.08 -7.78
C HIS A 172 -5.64 3.61 -7.96
N GLU A 173 -5.83 4.59 -8.84
CA GLU A 173 -7.16 5.13 -9.16
C GLU A 173 -8.10 4.07 -9.74
N ARG A 174 -7.62 3.24 -10.68
CA ARG A 174 -8.40 2.12 -11.24
C ARG A 174 -8.81 1.11 -10.18
N LEU A 175 -7.89 0.76 -9.27
CA LEU A 175 -8.19 -0.13 -8.15
C LEU A 175 -9.31 0.43 -7.27
N PHE A 176 -9.25 1.72 -6.95
CA PHE A 176 -10.31 2.38 -6.18
C PHE A 176 -11.65 2.42 -6.93
N GLY A 177 -11.62 2.55 -8.26
CA GLY A 177 -12.81 2.40 -9.10
C GLY A 177 -13.45 1.02 -9.00
N GLU A 178 -12.67 -0.06 -9.12
CA GLU A 178 -13.16 -1.44 -8.97
C GLU A 178 -13.68 -1.72 -7.56
N LEU A 179 -12.99 -1.23 -6.53
CA LEU A 179 -13.41 -1.38 -5.14
C LEU A 179 -14.70 -0.62 -4.83
N GLU A 180 -14.91 0.57 -5.41
CA GLU A 180 -16.16 1.30 -5.26
C GLU A 180 -17.32 0.58 -5.95
N ALA A 181 -17.10 0.02 -7.14
CA ALA A 181 -18.09 -0.80 -7.83
C ALA A 181 -18.44 -2.07 -7.03
N ALA A 182 -17.44 -2.76 -6.48
CA ALA A 182 -17.65 -3.92 -5.61
C ALA A 182 -18.40 -3.55 -4.32
N ARG A 183 -18.09 -2.39 -3.71
CA ARG A 183 -18.80 -1.88 -2.53
C ARG A 183 -20.30 -1.67 -2.81
N LEU A 184 -20.63 -1.11 -3.97
CA LEU A 184 -22.03 -0.91 -4.38
C LEU A 184 -22.75 -2.25 -4.55
N ALA A 185 -22.09 -3.27 -5.07
CA ALA A 185 -22.66 -4.63 -5.20
C ALA A 185 -22.84 -5.34 -3.84
N LEU A 186 -22.06 -4.96 -2.83
CA LEU A 186 -22.15 -5.47 -1.45
C LEU A 186 -23.14 -4.71 -0.57
N SER A 187 -23.74 -3.64 -1.08
CA SER A 187 -24.75 -2.86 -0.36
C SER A 187 -26.14 -3.45 -0.64
N PRO A 188 -26.92 -3.84 0.39
CA PRO A 188 -28.25 -4.44 0.24
C PRO A 188 -29.29 -3.48 -0.34
#